data_AF-A0A934ABH9-F1
#
_entry.id   AF-A0A934ABH9-F1
#
_cell.length_a   1.000
_cell.length_b   1.000
_cell.length_c   1.000
_cell.angle_alpha   90.00
_cell.angle_beta   90.00
_cell.angle_gamma   90.00
#
_symmetry.space_group_name_H-M   'P 1'
#
loop_
_entity.id
_entity.type
_entity.pdbx_description
1 polymer ?
#
loop_
_entity_poly.entity_id
_entity_poly.type
_entity_poly.pdbx_seq_one_letter_code
_entity_poly.pdbx_strand_id
1 'polypeptide(L)'
;MPQTISLNDMNKHFISLTDFRRNAGSYIDTLAQKGPYAILRGSRVVAQLIAPIESEPELSTEERIKKVRELSGGFKLSINLTPKQLNEEYDKIYDEMLPR
;
A
#
# COMPACT_ATOMS: atom_id res chain seq x y z
N MET A 1 11.40 6.74 27.60
CA MET A 1 10.35 5.83 27.11
C MET A 1 11.03 4.66 26.40
N PRO A 2 10.73 3.39 26.75
CA PRO A 2 11.30 2.26 26.05
C PRO A 2 10.62 2.12 24.70
N GLN A 3 11.41 2.07 23.63
CA GLN A 3 10.89 1.92 22.27
C GLN A 3 10.49 0.45 22.07
N THR A 4 9.19 0.20 21.93
CA THR A 4 8.63 -1.10 21.58
C THR A 4 9.06 -1.47 20.17
N ILE A 5 9.90 -2.48 20.04
CA ILE A 5 10.19 -3.13 18.76
C ILE A 5 8.90 -3.85 18.37
N SER A 6 8.22 -3.36 17.32
CA SER A 6 6.97 -3.96 16.84
C SER A 6 7.26 -5.35 16.27
N LEU A 7 6.35 -6.30 16.44
CA LEU A 7 6.50 -7.70 16.01
C LEU A 7 6.82 -7.86 14.51
N ASN A 8 6.51 -6.85 13.69
CA ASN A 8 6.87 -6.76 12.27
C ASN A 8 8.36 -6.49 11.98
N ASP A 9 9.18 -6.22 13.01
CA ASP A 9 10.63 -6.04 12.88
C ASP A 9 11.43 -7.34 13.07
N MET A 10 10.80 -8.47 13.41
CA MET A 10 11.50 -9.73 13.72
C MET A 10 12.20 -10.38 12.52
N ASN A 11 11.83 -10.03 11.29
CA ASN A 11 12.50 -10.45 10.05
C ASN A 11 13.41 -9.37 9.45
N LYS A 12 13.64 -8.25 10.17
CA LYS A 12 14.52 -7.18 9.69
C LYS A 12 15.93 -7.38 10.20
N HIS A 13 16.86 -7.52 9.28
CA HIS A 13 18.27 -7.59 9.61
C HIS A 13 18.77 -6.19 10.01
N PHE A 14 19.24 -6.03 11.25
CA PHE A 14 19.76 -4.77 11.75
C PHE A 14 21.23 -4.60 11.36
N ILE A 15 21.57 -3.47 10.72
CA ILE A 15 22.93 -3.11 10.33
C ILE A 15 23.27 -1.74 10.90
N SER A 16 24.48 -1.57 11.43
CA SER A 16 24.97 -0.25 11.82
C SER A 16 25.26 0.62 10.58
N LEU A 17 25.03 1.93 10.70
CA LEU A 17 25.33 2.89 9.63
C LEU A 17 26.82 2.85 9.26
N THR A 18 27.69 2.55 10.22
CA THR A 18 29.14 2.44 10.00
C THR A 18 29.47 1.24 9.12
N ASP A 19 28.87 0.09 9.40
CA ASP A 19 29.09 -1.14 8.62
C ASP A 19 28.47 -1.05 7.24
N PHE A 20 27.27 -0.47 7.15
CA PHE A 20 26.62 -0.22 5.87
C PHE A 20 27.47 0.68 4.96
N ARG A 21 28.10 1.74 5.50
CA ARG A 21 28.99 2.62 4.71
C ARG A 21 30.24 1.92 4.19
N ARG A 22 30.74 0.92 4.90
CA ARG A 22 31.95 0.17 4.52
C ARG A 22 31.66 -0.91 3.48
N ASN A 23 30.50 -1.57 3.59
CA ASN A 23 30.18 -2.77 2.81
C ASN A 23 28.85 -2.65 2.03
N ALA A 24 28.47 -1.43 1.62
CA ALA A 24 27.17 -1.16 0.98
C ALA A 24 26.86 -2.11 -0.19
N GLY A 25 27.84 -2.40 -1.05
CA GLY A 25 27.66 -3.29 -2.21
C GLY A 25 27.17 -4.69 -1.81
N SER A 26 27.83 -5.33 -0.83
CA SER A 26 27.45 -6.67 -0.38
C SER A 26 26.04 -6.73 0.22
N TYR A 27 25.60 -5.66 0.89
CA TYR A 27 24.25 -5.59 1.43
C TYR A 27 23.19 -5.36 0.35
N ILE A 28 23.52 -4.61 -0.71
CA ILE A 28 22.64 -4.43 -1.86
C ILE A 28 22.49 -5.75 -2.64
N ASP A 29 23.59 -6.46 -2.87
CA ASP A 29 23.58 -7.74 -3.60
C ASP A 29 22.78 -8.83 -2.85
N THR A 30 22.88 -8.84 -1.52
CA THR A 30 22.18 -9.82 -0.67
C THR A 30 20.76 -9.40 -0.30
N LEU A 31 20.33 -8.18 -0.64
CA LEU A 31 19.00 -7.64 -0.35
C LEU A 31 17.89 -8.51 -0.93
N ALA A 32 18.10 -9.04 -2.14
CA ALA A 32 17.15 -9.93 -2.80
C ALA A 32 17.02 -11.30 -2.11
N GLN A 33 18.05 -11.76 -1.40
CA GLN A 33 18.09 -13.10 -0.79
C GLN A 33 17.72 -13.09 0.70
N LYS A 34 18.18 -12.07 1.44
CA LYS A 34 18.03 -11.99 2.90
C LYS A 34 16.87 -11.09 3.35
N GLY A 35 16.28 -10.33 2.43
CA GLY A 35 15.18 -9.43 2.75
C GLY A 35 15.63 -8.07 3.28
N PRO A 36 14.70 -7.26 3.82
CA PRO A 36 14.94 -5.85 4.10
C PRO A 36 15.88 -5.64 5.30
N TYR A 37 16.76 -4.64 5.17
CA TYR A 37 17.69 -4.25 6.23
C TYR A 37 17.25 -2.97 6.93
N ALA A 38 17.32 -2.95 8.26
CA ALA A 38 17.12 -1.75 9.06
C ALA A 38 18.48 -1.13 9.41
N ILE A 39 18.71 0.12 9.00
CA ILE A 39 19.97 0.83 9.22
C ILE A 39 19.88 1.64 10.52
N LEU A 40 20.78 1.35 11.46
CA LEU A 40 20.84 1.96 12.78
C LEU A 40 21.99 2.97 12.89
N ARG A 41 21.74 4.12 13.53
CA ARG A 41 22.80 5.01 14.06
C ARG A 41 22.71 4.96 15.58
N GLY A 42 23.66 4.29 16.22
CA GLY A 42 23.57 4.00 17.66
C GLY A 42 22.36 3.10 17.93
N SER A 43 21.46 3.54 18.80
CA SER A 43 20.22 2.81 19.14
C SER A 43 19.00 3.24 18.32
N ARG A 44 19.16 4.10 17.31
CA ARG A 44 18.03 4.65 16.52
C ARG A 44 18.04 4.13 15.10
N VAL A 45 16.89 3.69 14.60
CA VAL A 45 16.67 3.39 13.18
C VAL A 45 16.65 4.71 12.40
N VAL A 46 17.49 4.80 11.38
CA VAL A 46 17.61 6.00 10.52
C VAL A 46 17.04 5.77 9.14
N ALA A 47 17.16 4.55 8.62
CA ALA A 47 16.66 4.20 7.29
C ALA A 47 16.31 2.71 7.21
N GLN A 48 15.56 2.34 6.18
CA GLN A 48 15.30 0.95 5.82
C GLN A 48 15.69 0.75 4.36
N LEU A 49 16.45 -0.30 4.09
CA LEU A 49 16.79 -0.75 2.75
C LEU A 49 15.80 -1.84 2.36
N ILE A 50 15.04 -1.58 1.30
CA ILE A 50 13.99 -2.46 0.78
C ILE A 50 14.36 -2.76 -0.67
N ALA A 51 14.09 -3.99 -1.13
CA ALA A 51 14.26 -4.34 -2.53
C ALA A 51 13.48 -3.35 -3.41
N PRO A 52 14.00 -2.99 -4.59
CA PRO A 52 13.24 -2.18 -5.53
C PRO A 52 11.91 -2.88 -5.79
N ILE A 53 10.82 -2.20 -5.46
CA ILE A 53 9.49 -2.61 -5.87
C ILE A 53 9.51 -2.45 -7.38
N GLU A 54 9.28 -3.53 -8.12
CA GLU A 54 9.02 -3.43 -9.56
C GLU A 54 7.96 -2.35 -9.72
N SER A 55 8.32 -1.24 -10.37
CA SER A 55 7.36 -0.18 -10.65
C SER A 55 6.17 -0.86 -11.29
N GLU A 56 4.97 -0.67 -10.73
CA GLU A 56 3.74 -1.13 -11.38
C GLU A 56 3.85 -0.79 -12.87
N PRO A 57 3.55 -1.75 -13.77
CA PRO A 57 3.71 -1.52 -15.20
C PRO A 57 3.07 -0.18 -15.52
N GLU A 58 3.80 0.68 -16.24
CA GLU A 58 3.30 2.00 -16.60
C GLU A 58 1.96 1.81 -17.30
N LEU A 59 0.87 2.02 -16.55
CA LEU A 59 -0.48 1.84 -17.05
C LEU A 59 -0.59 2.67 -18.33
N SER A 60 -1.04 2.03 -19.39
CA SER A 60 -1.25 2.71 -20.67
C SER A 60 -2.14 3.93 -20.44
N THR A 61 -1.95 4.99 -21.24
CA THR A 61 -2.80 6.18 -21.20
C THR A 61 -4.28 5.81 -21.25
N GLU A 62 -4.64 4.76 -21.98
CA GLU A 62 -6.01 4.22 -22.06
C GLU A 62 -6.52 3.66 -20.73
N GLU A 63 -5.70 2.90 -20.01
CA GLU A 63 -6.05 2.31 -18.71
C GLU A 63 -6.18 3.36 -17.62
N ARG A 64 -5.31 4.40 -17.68
CA ARG A 64 -5.40 5.58 -16.81
C ARG A 64 -6.70 6.34 -17.03
N ILE A 65 -7.08 6.59 -18.29
CA ILE A 65 -8.34 7.27 -18.63
C ILE A 65 -9.54 6.44 -18.17
N LYS A 66 -9.51 5.11 -18.34
CA LYS A 66 -10.57 4.22 -17.86
C LYS A 66 -10.74 4.30 -16.34
N LYS A 67 -9.65 4.26 -15.58
CA LYS A 67 -9.67 4.36 -14.11
C LYS A 67 -10.16 5.73 -13.63
N VAL A 68 -9.73 6.81 -14.29
CA VAL A 68 -10.23 8.16 -14.02
C VAL A 68 -11.73 8.26 -14.29
N ARG A 69 -12.24 7.64 -15.36
CA ARG A 69 -13.66 7.61 -15.72
C ARG A 69 -14.52 6.83 -14.71
N GLU A 70 -13.99 5.76 -14.13
CA GLU A 70 -14.65 5.01 -13.06
C GLU A 70 -14.70 5.85 -11.76
N LEU A 71 -13.63 6.57 -11.43
CA LEU A 71 -13.52 7.40 -10.23
C LEU A 71 -14.27 8.74 -10.33
N SER A 72 -14.37 9.34 -11.53
CA SER A 72 -14.96 10.66 -11.77
C SER A 72 -16.49 10.68 -11.81
N GLY A 73 -17.14 9.62 -11.33
CA GLY A 73 -18.60 9.60 -11.16
C GLY A 73 -19.36 8.92 -12.30
N GLY A 74 -18.72 8.03 -13.04
CA GLY A 74 -19.45 7.04 -13.83
C GLY A 74 -19.96 5.89 -12.96
N PHE A 75 -20.77 6.16 -11.92
CA PHE A 75 -21.56 5.12 -11.27
C PHE A 75 -22.42 4.48 -12.36
N LYS A 76 -21.95 3.36 -12.94
CA LYS A 76 -22.80 2.49 -13.74
C LYS A 76 -23.69 1.72 -12.78
N LEU A 77 -24.62 2.43 -12.14
CA LEU A 77 -25.95 1.86 -11.96
C LEU A 77 -26.35 1.44 -13.37
N SER A 78 -26.44 0.11 -13.56
CA SER A 78 -26.63 -0.54 -14.84
C SER A 78 -27.47 0.32 -15.77
N ILE A 79 -26.98 0.55 -16.98
CA ILE A 79 -27.49 1.44 -18.05
C ILE A 79 -29.01 1.37 -18.33
N ASN A 80 -29.73 0.43 -17.70
CA ASN A 80 -31.16 0.19 -17.81
C ASN A 80 -31.98 0.42 -16.52
N LEU A 81 -31.42 0.94 -15.42
CA LEU A 81 -32.24 1.27 -14.25
C LEU A 81 -33.00 2.57 -14.50
N THR A 82 -34.32 2.46 -14.61
CA THR A 82 -35.20 3.64 -14.67
C THR A 82 -35.17 4.36 -13.31
N PRO A 83 -35.37 5.70 -13.27
CA PRO A 83 -35.38 6.46 -12.02
C PRO A 83 -36.28 5.88 -10.93
N LYS A 84 -37.36 5.20 -11.34
CA LYS A 84 -38.29 4.52 -10.45
C LYS A 84 -37.66 3.32 -9.71
N GLN A 85 -36.88 2.51 -10.40
CA GLN A 85 -36.19 1.35 -9.81
C GLN A 85 -35.10 1.77 -8.83
N LEU A 86 -34.46 2.91 -9.11
CA LEU A 86 -33.44 3.51 -8.24
C LEU A 86 -34.05 3.98 -6.92
N ASN A 87 -35.20 4.64 -6.98
CA ASN A 87 -35.91 5.06 -5.76
C ASN A 87 -36.37 3.85 -4.94
N GLU A 88 -36.90 2.80 -5.58
CA GLU A 88 -37.30 1.57 -4.88
C GLU A 88 -36.12 0.87 -4.19
N GLU A 89 -34.91 0.94 -4.76
CA GLU A 89 -33.70 0.40 -4.15
C GLU A 89 -33.23 1.26 -2.96
N TYR A 90 -33.29 2.58 -3.09
CA TYR A 90 -33.00 3.49 -1.98
C TYR A 90 -33.99 3.33 -0.83
N ASP A 91 -35.28 3.22 -1.11
CA ASP A 91 -36.32 3.06 -0.09
C ASP A 91 -36.10 1.77 0.73
N LYS A 92 -35.70 0.66 0.07
CA LYS A 92 -35.35 -0.59 0.76
C LYS A 92 -34.16 -0.44 1.70
N ILE A 93 -33.12 0.26 1.27
CA ILE A 93 -31.93 0.49 2.10
C ILE A 93 -32.30 1.34 3.33
N TYR A 94 -33.17 2.35 3.14
CA TYR A 94 -33.67 3.17 4.25
C TYR A 94 -34.49 2.34 5.26
N ASP A 95 -35.36 1.46 4.77
CA ASP A 95 -36.18 0.57 5.61
C ASP A 95 -35.32 -0.43 6.42
N GLU A 96 -34.20 -0.90 5.85
CA GLU A 96 -33.26 -1.79 6.56
C GLU A 96 -32.46 -1.05 7.66
N MET A 97 -32.16 0.23 7.45
CA MET A 97 -31.40 1.05 8.41
C MET A 97 -32.26 1.63 9.53
N LEU A 98 -33.59 1.58 9.42
CA LEU A 98 -34.50 2.06 10.46
C LEU A 98 -34.63 0.98 11.57
N PRO A 99 -34.20 1.28 12.81
CA PRO A 99 -34.45 0.40 13.93
C PRO A 99 -35.97 0.33 14.19
N ARG A 100 -36.49 -0.89 14.31
CA ARG A 100 -37.90 -1.16 14.62
C ARG A 100 -38.22 -1.01 16.10
#